data_AF-A0A7C6PRQ4-F1
#
_entry.id   AF-A0A7C6PRQ4-F1
#
_cell.length_a   1.000
_cell.length_b   1.000
_cell.length_c   1.000
_cell.angle_alpha   90.00
_cell.angle_beta   90.00
_cell.angle_gamma   90.00
#
_symmetry.space_group_name_H-M   'P 1'
#
loop_
_entity.id
_entity.type
_entity.pdbx_description
1 polymer ?
#
loop_
_entity_poly.entity_id
_entity_poly.type
_entity_poly.pdbx_seq_one_letter_code
_entity_poly.pdbx_strand_id
1 'polypeptide(L)'
;MSEPIENQIERYETLLREMWTASAKYLGMFSVKLLVERVVWELSLEYREIELLEYDQDGISCARIAASLKKNPDLPVDDMFAKFTTRYLKILARLLGHEKTEKIAKKLNEEFGRIPFDSKGE
;
A
#
# COMPACT_ATOMS: atom_id res chain seq x y z
N MET A 1 -8.43 -23.33 -2.40
CA MET A 1 -8.23 -22.96 -3.82
C MET A 1 -7.63 -21.57 -3.81
N SER A 2 -6.45 -21.40 -4.40
CA SER A 2 -5.80 -20.09 -4.47
C SER A 2 -6.63 -19.15 -5.35
N GLU A 3 -6.87 -17.93 -4.87
CA GLU A 3 -7.54 -16.89 -5.66
C GLU A 3 -6.68 -16.57 -6.92
N PRO A 4 -7.27 -16.28 -8.08
CA PRO A 4 -6.50 -15.84 -9.24
C PRO A 4 -5.63 -14.63 -8.88
N ILE A 5 -4.36 -14.65 -9.29
CA ILE A 5 -3.39 -13.56 -9.02
C ILE A 5 -3.94 -12.19 -9.49
N GLU A 6 -4.74 -12.17 -10.56
CA GLU A 6 -5.38 -10.95 -11.06
C GLU A 6 -6.37 -10.37 -10.02
N ASN A 7 -7.24 -11.20 -9.43
CA ASN A 7 -8.16 -10.78 -8.36
C ASN A 7 -7.40 -10.31 -7.09
N GLN A 8 -6.26 -10.95 -6.80
CA GLN A 8 -5.40 -10.57 -5.67
C GLN A 8 -4.79 -9.18 -5.88
N ILE A 9 -4.28 -8.88 -7.09
CA ILE A 9 -3.74 -7.57 -7.41
C ILE A 9 -4.83 -6.49 -7.43
N GLU A 10 -6.01 -6.78 -7.96
CA GLU A 10 -7.14 -5.84 -7.92
C GLU A 10 -7.53 -5.46 -6.48
N ARG A 11 -7.53 -6.43 -5.56
CA ARG A 11 -7.77 -6.16 -4.13
C ARG A 11 -6.71 -5.24 -3.54
N TYR A 12 -5.44 -5.48 -3.82
CA TYR A 12 -4.37 -4.60 -3.33
C TYR A 12 -4.42 -3.22 -3.96
N GLU A 13 -4.71 -3.10 -5.26
CA GLU A 13 -4.89 -1.81 -5.90
C GLU A 13 -6.02 -1.01 -5.23
N THR A 14 -7.15 -1.66 -4.95
CA THR A 14 -8.28 -1.05 -4.25
C THR A 14 -7.87 -0.57 -2.85
N LEU A 15 -7.16 -1.41 -2.09
CA LEU A 15 -6.64 -1.06 -0.77
C LEU A 15 -5.71 0.17 -0.83
N LEU A 16 -4.77 0.18 -1.77
CA LEU A 16 -3.83 1.28 -1.95
C LEU A 16 -4.53 2.58 -2.33
N ARG A 17 -5.55 2.53 -3.18
CA ARG A 17 -6.39 3.69 -3.53
C ARG A 17 -7.14 4.25 -2.32
N GLU A 18 -7.66 3.38 -1.46
CA GLU A 18 -8.29 3.80 -0.20
C GLU A 18 -7.29 4.42 0.77
N MET A 19 -6.10 3.83 0.91
CA MET A 19 -5.01 4.39 1.71
C MET A 19 -4.60 5.78 1.22
N TRP A 20 -4.43 5.94 -0.08
CA TRP A 20 -4.13 7.21 -0.74
C TRP A 20 -5.20 8.25 -0.42
N THR A 21 -6.46 7.91 -0.68
CA THR A 21 -7.61 8.82 -0.51
C THR A 21 -7.80 9.20 0.96
N ALA A 22 -7.71 8.25 1.88
CA ALA A 22 -7.84 8.50 3.30
C ALA A 22 -6.71 9.41 3.82
N SER A 23 -5.47 9.16 3.40
CA SER A 23 -4.32 9.95 3.83
C SER A 23 -4.30 11.35 3.22
N ALA A 24 -4.81 11.50 1.99
CA ALA A 24 -4.86 12.80 1.30
C ALA A 24 -5.76 13.80 2.03
N LYS A 25 -6.79 13.32 2.73
CA LYS A 25 -7.65 14.17 3.59
C LYS A 25 -6.90 14.84 4.73
N TYR A 26 -5.78 14.26 5.17
CA TYR A 26 -4.99 14.77 6.30
C TYR A 26 -3.69 15.45 5.88
N LEU A 27 -3.01 14.93 4.86
CA LEU A 27 -1.69 15.40 4.43
C LEU A 27 -1.70 16.27 3.17
N GLY A 28 -2.80 16.23 2.40
CA GLY A 28 -2.85 16.74 1.03
C GLY A 28 -2.19 15.79 0.02
N MET A 29 -2.61 15.89 -1.25
CA MET A 29 -2.22 14.94 -2.31
C MET A 29 -0.72 14.93 -2.59
N PHE A 30 -0.05 16.09 -2.57
CA PHE A 30 1.40 16.18 -2.78
C PHE A 30 2.19 15.38 -1.73
N SER A 31 1.83 15.55 -0.45
CA SER A 31 2.48 14.84 0.66
C SER A 31 2.23 13.34 0.61
N VAL A 32 1.04 12.91 0.20
CA VAL A 32 0.73 11.48 0.00
C VAL A 32 1.56 10.90 -1.14
N LYS A 33 1.73 11.63 -2.23
CA LYS A 33 2.61 11.22 -3.32
C LYS A 33 4.05 10.99 -2.83
N LEU A 34 4.62 11.95 -2.08
CA LEU A 34 5.95 11.80 -1.49
C LEU A 34 6.04 10.61 -0.51
N LEU A 35 4.98 10.35 0.26
CA LEU A 35 4.90 9.19 1.13
C LEU A 35 4.93 7.88 0.32
N VAL A 36 4.17 7.78 -0.77
CA VAL A 36 4.21 6.62 -1.65
C VAL A 36 5.58 6.45 -2.30
N GLU A 37 6.16 7.53 -2.84
CA GLU A 37 7.52 7.52 -3.40
C GLU A 37 8.54 6.99 -2.39
N ARG A 38 8.43 7.43 -1.13
CA ARG A 38 9.30 6.96 -0.06
C ARG A 38 9.14 5.47 0.23
N VAL A 39 7.91 4.98 0.31
CA VAL A 39 7.61 3.56 0.56
C VAL A 39 8.09 2.69 -0.60
N VAL A 40 7.83 3.10 -1.85
CA VAL A 40 8.30 2.40 -3.06
C VAL A 40 9.81 2.30 -3.07
N TRP A 41 10.52 3.40 -2.78
CA TRP A 41 11.98 3.40 -2.71
C TRP A 41 12.52 2.47 -1.61
N GLU A 42 11.91 2.45 -0.42
CA GLU A 42 12.34 1.55 0.65
C GLU A 42 12.08 0.08 0.28
N LEU A 43 10.96 -0.23 -0.38
CA LEU A 43 10.62 -1.61 -0.77
C LEU A 43 11.37 -2.10 -2.00
N SER A 44 11.81 -1.24 -2.91
CA SER A 44 12.50 -1.69 -4.13
C SER A 44 13.84 -2.36 -3.85
N LEU A 45 14.41 -2.14 -2.66
CA LEU A 45 15.58 -2.86 -2.16
C LEU A 45 15.31 -4.35 -1.90
N GLU A 46 14.05 -4.75 -1.70
CA GLU A 46 13.62 -6.12 -1.43
C GLU A 46 12.78 -6.71 -2.58
N TYR A 47 11.94 -5.89 -3.21
CA TYR A 47 11.02 -6.30 -4.29
C TYR A 47 11.14 -5.31 -5.43
N ARG A 48 11.93 -5.63 -6.45
CA ARG A 48 12.17 -4.73 -7.57
C ARG A 48 10.89 -4.39 -8.33
N GLU A 49 9.94 -5.31 -8.39
CA GLU A 49 8.66 -5.16 -9.06
C GLU A 49 7.78 -4.05 -8.48
N ILE A 50 8.00 -3.60 -7.24
CA ILE A 50 7.26 -2.47 -6.67
C ILE A 50 7.53 -1.15 -7.42
N GLU A 51 8.67 -1.04 -8.13
CA GLU A 51 8.97 0.11 -9.00
C GLU A 51 8.02 0.20 -10.20
N LEU A 52 7.25 -0.85 -10.48
CA LEU A 52 6.21 -0.85 -11.51
C LEU A 52 4.88 -0.28 -10.99
N LEU A 53 4.76 0.04 -9.70
CA LEU A 53 3.58 0.71 -9.17
C LEU A 53 3.43 2.07 -9.83
N GLU A 54 2.27 2.30 -10.44
CA GLU A 54 1.96 3.58 -11.06
C GLU A 54 1.20 4.44 -10.05
N TYR A 55 1.62 5.70 -9.91
CA TYR A 55 0.95 6.63 -9.02
C TYR A 55 1.13 8.07 -9.50
N ASP A 56 0.03 8.81 -9.58
CA ASP A 56 -0.01 10.20 -10.03
C ASP A 56 -1.13 10.98 -9.31
N GLN A 57 -1.69 12.02 -9.94
CA GLN A 57 -2.79 12.79 -9.35
C GLN A 57 -4.13 12.04 -9.35
N ASP A 58 -4.29 11.06 -10.25
CA ASP A 58 -5.51 10.27 -10.39
C ASP A 58 -5.54 9.04 -9.47
N GLY A 59 -4.42 8.75 -8.79
CA GLY A 59 -4.35 7.75 -7.72
C GLY A 59 -3.25 6.72 -7.93
N ILE A 60 -3.55 5.45 -7.66
CA ILE A 60 -2.60 4.32 -7.74
C ILE A 60 -3.14 3.26 -8.71
N SER A 61 -2.25 2.69 -9.53
CA SER A 61 -2.49 1.56 -10.45
C SER A 61 -1.44 0.46 -10.26
N CYS A 62 -1.90 -0.78 -10.20
CA CYS A 62 -1.05 -1.98 -10.16
C CYS A 62 -0.98 -2.70 -11.52
N ALA A 63 -1.48 -2.10 -12.60
CA ALA A 63 -1.61 -2.74 -13.91
C ALA A 63 -0.25 -3.28 -14.45
N ARG A 64 0.84 -2.52 -14.26
CA ARG A 64 2.18 -2.96 -14.68
C ARG A 64 2.76 -4.07 -13.79
N ILE A 65 2.42 -4.09 -12.50
CA ILE A 65 2.75 -5.21 -11.59
C ILE A 65 2.00 -6.46 -12.05
N ALA A 66 0.68 -6.36 -12.33
CA ALA A 66 -0.12 -7.45 -12.85
C ALA A 66 0.45 -8.02 -14.17
N ALA A 67 0.88 -7.14 -15.08
CA ALA A 67 1.53 -7.56 -16.32
C ALA A 67 2.88 -8.26 -16.09
N SER A 68 3.64 -7.85 -15.07
CA SER A 68 4.90 -8.49 -14.68
C SER A 68 4.69 -9.92 -14.17
N LEU A 69 3.60 -10.17 -13.44
CA LEU A 69 3.26 -11.49 -12.89
C LEU A 69 3.04 -12.56 -13.96
N LYS A 70 2.60 -12.15 -15.16
CA LYS A 70 2.51 -13.06 -16.31
C LYS A 70 3.89 -13.59 -16.74
N LYS A 71 4.96 -12.88 -16.41
CA LYS A 71 6.36 -13.24 -16.70
C LYS A 71 7.07 -13.84 -15.49
N ASN A 72 6.65 -13.49 -14.28
CA ASN A 72 7.21 -13.96 -13.01
C ASN A 72 6.07 -14.33 -12.04
N PRO A 73 5.49 -15.54 -12.14
CA PRO A 73 4.36 -15.94 -11.31
C PRO A 73 4.74 -16.22 -9.85
N ASP A 74 6.04 -16.40 -9.55
CA ASP A 74 6.55 -16.71 -8.22
C ASP A 74 6.78 -15.46 -7.35
N LEU A 75 6.45 -14.26 -7.86
CA LEU A 75 6.55 -13.04 -7.08
C LEU A 75 5.70 -13.16 -5.80
N PRO A 76 6.27 -12.92 -4.61
CA PRO A 76 5.53 -12.98 -3.35
C PRO A 76 4.66 -11.74 -3.17
N VAL A 77 3.58 -11.64 -3.96
CA VAL A 77 2.65 -10.50 -4.02
C VAL A 77 2.14 -10.10 -2.64
N ASP A 78 1.63 -11.08 -1.87
CA ASP A 78 1.07 -10.81 -0.53
C ASP A 78 2.08 -10.17 0.42
N ASP A 79 3.30 -10.71 0.46
CA ASP A 79 4.36 -10.23 1.34
C ASP A 79 4.82 -8.82 0.93
N MET A 80 4.98 -8.59 -0.38
CA MET A 80 5.32 -7.27 -0.93
C MET A 80 4.29 -6.21 -0.54
N PHE A 81 2.99 -6.46 -0.77
CA PHE A 81 1.95 -5.48 -0.45
C PHE A 81 1.71 -5.36 1.07
N ALA A 82 1.81 -6.44 1.84
CA ALA A 82 1.73 -6.36 3.30
C ALA A 82 2.84 -5.48 3.89
N LYS A 83 4.07 -5.62 3.37
CA LYS A 83 5.19 -4.74 3.75
C LYS A 83 4.98 -3.30 3.30
N PHE A 84 4.44 -3.09 2.10
CA PHE A 84 4.04 -1.75 1.64
C PHE A 84 3.09 -1.09 2.62
N THR A 85 1.97 -1.75 2.94
CA THR A 85 0.96 -1.22 3.85
C THR A 85 1.53 -0.94 5.23
N THR A 86 2.34 -1.85 5.76
CA THR A 86 2.98 -1.69 7.08
C THR A 86 3.91 -0.47 7.11
N ARG A 87 4.80 -0.32 6.11
CA ARG A 87 5.73 0.82 6.04
C ARG A 87 5.01 2.14 5.85
N TYR A 88 4.01 2.15 4.97
CA TYR A 88 3.16 3.30 4.75
C TYR A 88 2.52 3.78 6.05
N LEU A 89 1.86 2.88 6.80
CA LEU A 89 1.21 3.24 8.05
C LEU A 89 2.21 3.65 9.14
N LYS A 90 3.40 3.04 9.21
CA LYS A 90 4.46 3.46 10.13
C LYS A 90 4.94 4.89 9.86
N ILE A 91 5.18 5.25 8.60
CA ILE A 91 5.56 6.62 8.24
C ILE A 91 4.38 7.57 8.50
N LEU A 92 3.16 7.16 8.15
CA LEU A 92 1.95 7.95 8.40
C LEU A 92 1.75 8.25 9.89
N ALA A 93 1.99 7.28 10.78
CA ALA A 93 1.96 7.48 12.25
C ALA A 93 2.97 8.52 12.72
N ARG A 94 4.17 8.56 12.12
CA ARG A 94 5.19 9.59 12.42
C ARG A 94 4.78 10.98 11.93
N LEU A 95 4.03 11.06 10.82
CA LEU A 95 3.59 12.33 10.23
C LEU A 95 2.32 12.91 10.90
N LEU A 96 1.35 12.06 11.21
CA LEU A 96 0.02 12.47 11.69
C LEU A 96 -0.21 12.22 13.18
N GLY A 97 0.67 11.47 13.83
CA GLY A 97 0.46 10.92 15.17
C GLY A 97 -0.39 9.64 15.14
N HIS A 98 -0.19 8.79 16.15
CA HIS A 98 -0.81 7.47 16.23
C HIS A 98 -2.34 7.50 16.18
N GLU A 99 -3.00 8.49 16.81
CA GLU A 99 -4.46 8.58 16.87
C GLU A 99 -5.10 8.70 15.47
N LYS A 100 -4.54 9.56 14.61
CA LYS A 100 -5.06 9.77 13.25
C LYS A 100 -4.76 8.57 12.36
N THR A 101 -3.58 7.98 12.49
CA THR A 101 -3.22 6.78 11.73
C THR A 101 -4.06 5.58 12.14
N GLU A 102 -4.40 5.43 13.42
CA GLU A 102 -5.29 4.37 13.89
C GLU A 102 -6.70 4.51 13.31
N LYS A 103 -7.22 5.74 13.12
CA LYS A 103 -8.50 5.97 12.42
C LYS A 103 -8.45 5.49 10.97
N ILE A 104 -7.34 5.76 10.27
CA ILE A 104 -7.12 5.30 8.89
C ILE A 104 -6.99 3.77 8.88
N ALA A 105 -6.18 3.18 9.75
CA ALA A 105 -6.01 1.74 9.86
C ALA A 105 -7.32 1.01 10.21
N LYS A 106 -8.16 1.58 11.08
CA LYS A 106 -9.49 1.02 11.40
C LYS A 106 -10.41 0.99 10.18
N LYS A 107 -10.52 2.10 9.45
CA LYS A 107 -11.30 2.16 8.20
C LYS A 107 -10.85 1.08 7.21
N LEU A 108 -9.54 0.95 7.03
CA LEU A 108 -8.99 -0.04 6.10
C LEU A 108 -9.21 -1.48 6.59
N ASN A 109 -9.14 -1.73 7.90
CA ASN A 109 -9.44 -3.05 8.48
C ASN A 109 -10.91 -3.45 8.34
N GLU A 110 -11.83 -2.48 8.46
CA GLU A 110 -13.27 -2.69 8.25
C GLU A 110 -13.58 -3.05 6.79
N GLU A 111 -12.87 -2.43 5.84
CA GLU A 111 -13.09 -2.61 4.40
C GLU A 111 -12.36 -3.82 3.81
N PHE A 112 -11.18 -4.20 4.35
CA PHE A 112 -10.29 -5.21 3.73
C PHE A 112 -9.85 -6.36 4.65
N GLY A 113 -10.29 -6.40 5.91
CA GLY A 113 -9.87 -7.40 6.90
C GLY A 113 -8.52 -7.08 7.56
N ARG A 114 -7.92 -8.02 8.31
CA ARG A 114 -6.74 -7.77 9.17
C ARG A 114 -5.52 -7.27 8.39
N ILE A 115 -5.36 -5.96 8.33
CA ILE A 115 -4.13 -5.27 8.01
C ILE A 115 -3.25 -5.27 9.26
N PRO A 116 -1.99 -5.76 9.18
CA PRO A 116 -1.09 -5.79 10.32
C PRO A 116 -0.63 -4.38 10.68
N PHE A 117 -1.42 -3.69 11.49
CA PHE A 117 -1.05 -2.41 12.11
C PHE A 117 -1.39 -2.47 13.60
N ASP A 118 -0.38 -2.74 14.43
CA ASP A 118 -0.49 -2.62 15.88
C ASP A 118 0.08 -1.26 16.29
N SER A 119 -0.73 -0.45 16.97
CA SER A 119 -0.36 0.89 17.43
C SER A 119 0.59 0.87 18.63
N LYS A 120 0.84 -0.31 19.20
CA LYS A 120 1.90 -0.55 20.19
C LYS A 120 3.26 -0.62 19.48
N GLY A 121 3.86 0.55 19.26
CA GLY A 121 5.23 0.66 18.79
C GLY A 121 6.25 0.19 19.84
N GLU A 122 7.38 -0.33 19.33
CA GLU A 122 8.70 -0.10 19.93
C GLU A 122 9.07 1.39 19.87
#